data_AF-A0AAW1LFE9-F1
#
_entry.id   AF-A0AAW1LFE9-F1
#
_cell.length_a   1.000
_cell.length_b   1.000
_cell.length_c   1.000
_cell.angle_alpha   90.00
_cell.angle_beta   90.00
_cell.angle_gamma   90.00
#
_symmetry.space_group_name_H-M   'P 1'
#
loop_
_entity.id
_entity.type
_entity.pdbx_description
1 polymer ?
#
loop_
_entity_poly.entity_id
_entity_poly.type
_entity_poly.pdbx_seq_one_letter_code
_entity_poly.pdbx_strand_id
1 'polypeptide(L)' 'VRDAPWEITDDFLEKHKIDFVAHDDIPYASEDKDDIYAAIKARGMFLATQRTEGVSTSDIVARIVTPKEKI' A
#
# COMPACT_ATOMS: atom_id res chain seq x y z
N VAL A 1 -5.84 7.68 10.90
CA VAL A 1 -6.01 6.67 11.99
C VAL A 1 -4.61 6.25 12.43
N ARG A 2 -4.30 6.25 13.74
CA ARG A 2 -3.03 5.68 14.25
C ARG A 2 -3.22 4.19 14.45
N ASP A 3 -2.13 3.42 14.34
CA ASP A 3 -2.16 1.95 14.50
C ASP A 3 -3.16 1.28 13.55
N ALA A 4 -3.08 1.66 12.26
CA ALA A 4 -3.93 1.07 11.23
C ALA A 4 -3.67 -0.44 11.13
N PRO A 5 -4.71 -1.26 10.94
CA PRO A 5 -4.55 -2.70 10.86
C PRO A 5 -3.79 -3.07 9.57
N TRP A 6 -3.05 -4.17 9.60
CA TRP A 6 -2.38 -4.70 8.41
C TRP A 6 -3.37 -5.15 7.34
N GLU A 7 -4.47 -5.77 7.76
CA GLU A 7 -5.59 -6.15 6.89
C GLU A 7 -6.86 -5.38 7.29
N ILE A 8 -7.62 -4.95 6.28
CA ILE A 8 -8.85 -4.20 6.51
C ILE A 8 -9.98 -5.17 6.86
N THR A 9 -10.63 -4.92 8.00
CA THR A 9 -11.81 -5.68 8.47
C THR A 9 -13.10 -4.89 8.29
N ASP A 10 -14.24 -5.59 8.28
CA ASP A 10 -15.57 -4.97 8.17
C ASP A 10 -15.83 -4.00 9.32
N ASP A 11 -15.48 -4.40 10.55
CA ASP A 11 -15.57 -3.54 11.74
C ASP A 11 -14.77 -2.23 11.56
N PHE A 12 -13.61 -2.29 10.90
CA PHE A 12 -12.79 -1.10 10.65
C PHE A 12 -13.45 -0.19 9.60
N LEU A 13 -13.99 -0.76 8.52
CA LEU A 13 -14.73 -0.03 7.49
C LEU A 13 -15.95 0.69 8.09
N GLU A 14 -16.75 -0.01 8.88
CA GLU A 14 -17.96 0.53 9.51
C GLU A 14 -17.64 1.60 10.54
N LYS A 15 -16.71 1.32 11.46
CA LYS A 15 -16.29 2.26 12.51
C LYS A 15 -15.80 3.59 11.94
N HIS A 16 -15.06 3.53 10.83
CA HIS A 16 -14.49 4.71 10.20
C HIS A 16 -15.34 5.27 9.05
N LYS A 17 -16.48 4.64 8.73
CA LYS A 17 -17.38 5.03 7.63
C LYS A 17 -16.62 5.17 6.31
N ILE A 18 -15.86 4.14 5.96
CA ILE A 18 -15.00 4.14 4.77
C ILE A 18 -15.83 3.70 3.56
N ASP A 19 -16.01 4.60 2.60
CA ASP A 19 -16.70 4.30 1.34
C ASP A 19 -15.76 3.61 0.32
N PHE A 20 -14.50 4.04 0.27
CA PHE A 20 -13.51 3.54 -0.69
C PHE A 20 -12.13 3.37 -0.04
N VAL A 21 -11.38 2.40 -0.55
CA VAL A 21 -9.98 2.16 -0.21
C VAL A 21 -9.13 2.43 -1.45
N ALA A 22 -8.12 3.28 -1.33
CA ALA A 22 -7.26 3.66 -2.44
C ALA A 22 -5.80 3.22 -2.21
N HIS A 23 -5.26 2.42 -3.12
CA HIS A 23 -3.87 1.96 -3.15
C HIS A 23 -3.47 1.63 -4.60
N ASP A 24 -2.19 1.46 -4.89
CA ASP A 24 -1.78 0.91 -6.18
C ASP A 24 -2.36 -0.50 -6.43
N ASP A 25 -2.55 -0.86 -7.70
CA ASP A 25 -3.29 -2.09 -8.09
C ASP A 25 -2.47 -3.38 -7.98
N ILE A 26 -1.20 -3.28 -7.61
CA ILE A 26 -0.31 -4.44 -7.52
C ILE A 26 -0.79 -5.32 -6.35
N PRO A 27 -0.97 -6.65 -6.54
CA PRO A 27 -1.31 -7.56 -5.44
C PRO A 27 -0.35 -7.40 -4.27
N TYR A 28 -0.90 -7.14 -3.08
CA TYR A 28 -0.08 -6.92 -1.89
C TYR A 28 -0.07 -8.18 -1.03
N ALA A 29 0.94 -9.02 -1.27
CA ALA A 29 1.07 -10.31 -0.61
C ALA A 29 1.47 -10.17 0.87
N SER A 30 0.94 -11.06 1.70
CA SER A 30 1.35 -11.33 3.09
C SER A 30 1.75 -12.80 3.23
N GLU A 31 2.15 -13.23 4.43
CA GLU A 31 2.54 -14.63 4.68
C GLU A 31 1.42 -15.63 4.35
N ASP A 32 0.16 -15.24 4.56
CA ASP A 32 -1.01 -16.10 4.42
C ASP A 32 -1.91 -15.78 3.21
N LYS A 33 -1.64 -14.68 2.47
CA LYS A 33 -2.51 -14.20 1.39
C LYS A 33 -1.72 -13.65 0.20
N ASP A 34 -2.19 -13.96 -1.00
CA ASP A 34 -1.62 -13.41 -2.24
C ASP A 34 -1.92 -11.90 -2.43
N ASP A 35 -3.08 -11.43 -1.95
CA ASP A 35 -3.46 -10.01 -1.96
C ASP A 35 -4.37 -9.69 -0.77
N ILE A 36 -3.88 -8.87 0.17
CA ILE A 36 -4.68 -8.42 1.33
C ILE A 36 -5.87 -7.54 0.92
N TYR A 37 -5.86 -6.93 -0.27
CA TYR A 37 -6.95 -6.11 -0.79
C TYR A 37 -7.99 -6.89 -1.60
N ALA A 38 -7.80 -8.19 -1.83
CA ALA A 38 -8.68 -9.01 -2.67
C ALA A 38 -10.16 -8.90 -2.29
N ALA A 39 -10.48 -8.94 -0.98
CA ALA A 39 -11.85 -8.82 -0.49
C ALA A 39 -12.46 -7.44 -0.78
N ILE A 40 -11.66 -6.37 -0.68
CA ILE A 40 -12.10 -5.00 -0.94
C ILE A 40 -12.30 -4.77 -2.45
N LYS A 41 -11.40 -5.32 -3.29
CA LYS A 41 -11.54 -5.35 -4.75
C LYS A 41 -12.80 -6.09 -5.19
N ALA A 42 -13.06 -7.28 -4.63
CA ALA A 42 -14.25 -8.08 -4.94
C ALA A 42 -15.58 -7.36 -4.58
N ARG A 43 -15.56 -6.46 -3.61
CA ARG A 43 -16.71 -5.63 -3.21
C ARG A 43 -16.90 -4.37 -4.06
N GLY A 44 -16.00 -4.09 -5.01
CA GLY A 44 -16.05 -2.88 -5.83
C GLY A 44 -15.72 -1.59 -5.06
N MET A 45 -15.09 -1.71 -3.88
CA MET A 45 -14.75 -0.58 -3.01
C MET A 45 -13.30 -0.11 -3.19
N PHE A 46 -12.53 -0.76 -4.07
CA PHE A 46 -11.12 -0.46 -4.28
C PHE A 46 -10.92 0.53 -5.44
N LEU A 47 -10.17 1.60 -5.19
CA LEU A 47 -9.79 2.61 -6.17
C LEU A 47 -8.28 2.53 -6.45
N ALA A 48 -7.91 1.96 -7.59
CA ALA A 48 -6.52 1.84 -7.99
C ALA A 48 -5.88 3.21 -8.25
N THR A 49 -4.78 3.51 -7.56
CA THR A 49 -3.95 4.69 -7.80
C THR A 49 -2.71 4.34 -8.63
N GLN A 50 -2.07 5.36 -9.20
CA GLN A 50 -0.83 5.19 -9.96
C GLN A 50 0.37 5.61 -9.12
N ARG A 51 1.42 4.78 -9.14
CA ARG A 51 2.69 5.11 -8.51
C ARG A 51 3.37 6.23 -9.30
N THR A 52 4.10 7.09 -8.60
CA THR A 52 4.95 8.10 -9.25
C THR A 52 6.28 7.46 -9.64
N GLU A 53 6.61 7.50 -10.93
CA GLU A 53 7.87 6.97 -11.43
C GLU A 53 9.07 7.81 -10.95
N GLY A 54 10.21 7.17 -10.71
CA GLY A 54 11.47 7.84 -10.37
C GLY A 54 11.60 8.30 -8.91
N VAL A 55 10.63 7.98 -8.05
CA VAL A 55 10.69 8.25 -6.61
C VAL A 55 10.15 7.08 -5.78
N SER A 56 10.97 6.60 -4.85
CA SER A 56 10.58 5.63 -3.84
C SER A 56 11.47 5.78 -2.60
N THR A 57 11.01 5.25 -1.45
CA THR A 57 11.84 5.22 -0.22
C THR A 57 13.14 4.47 -0.46
N SER A 58 13.09 3.33 -1.17
CA SER A 58 14.27 2.54 -1.51
C SER A 58 15.27 3.34 -2.34
N ASP A 59 14.81 4.09 -3.35
CA ASP A 59 15.69 4.92 -4.18
C ASP A 59 16.37 6.02 -3.37
N ILE A 60 15.63 6.65 -2.45
CA ILE A 60 16.19 7.69 -1.57
C ILE A 60 17.24 7.09 -0.63
N VAL A 61 16.94 5.95 0.01
CA VAL A 61 17.89 5.24 0.86
C VAL A 61 19.13 4.85 0.06
N ALA A 62 18.97 4.28 -1.13
CA ALA A 62 20.06 3.91 -2.03
C ALA A 62 20.98 5.10 -2.34
N ARG A 63 20.41 6.29 -2.62
CA ARG A 63 21.17 7.53 -2.84
C ARG A 63 21.96 8.01 -1.63
N ILE A 64 21.48 7.72 -0.41
CA ILE A 64 22.14 8.10 0.84
C ILE A 64 23.28 7.13 1.16
N VAL A 65 23.04 5.82 1.01
CA VAL A 65 23.99 4.78 1.42
C VAL A 65 25.07 4.50 0.37
N THR A 66 24.79 4.78 -0.91
CA THR A 66 25.78 4.58 -1.99
C THR A 66 26.76 5.75 -1.96
N PRO A 67 28.05 5.52 -1.65
CA PRO A 67 29.05 6.58 -1.73
C PRO A 67 29.11 7.07 -3.18
N LYS A 68 29.03 8.39 -3.40
CA LYS A 68 29.42 8.95 -4.70
C LYS A 68 30.87 8.52 -4.93
N GLU A 69 31.15 7.81 -6.02
CA GLU A 69 32.53 7.57 -6.44
C GLU A 69 33.24 8.92 -6.46
N LYS A 70 34.32 9.03 -5.68
CA LYS A 70 35.17 10.21 -5.67
C LYS A 70 35.79 10.28 -7.06
N ILE A 71 35.39 11.28 -7.85
CA ILE A 71 36.15 11.75 -9.01
C ILE A 71 37.51 12.26 -8.53
#